data_AF-A0A2G2MEB5-F1
#
_entry.id   AF-A0A2G2MEB5-F1
#
_cell.length_a   1.000
_cell.length_b   1.000
_cell.length_c   1.000
_cell.angle_alpha   90.00
_cell.angle_beta   90.00
_cell.angle_gamma   90.00
#
_symmetry.space_group_name_H-M   'P 1'
#
loop_
_entity.id
_entity.type
_entity.pdbx_description
1 polymer ?
#
loop_
_entity_poly.entity_id
_entity_poly.type
_entity_poly.pdbx_seq_one_letter_code
_entity_poly.pdbx_strand_id
1 'polypeptide(L)' 'MTKIDDRVEELLAKHPSLTKLEAIKIVTEKNERKKKKRAAKTDKSNALKLRNEANRPKPQ' A
#
# COMPACT_ATOMS: atom_id res chain seq x y z
N MET A 1 3.03 -11.32 -18.60
CA MET A 1 2.66 -11.61 -17.21
C MET A 1 2.48 -10.30 -16.45
N THR A 2 1.53 -10.24 -15.53
CA THR A 2 1.37 -9.04 -14.69
C THR A 2 2.37 -9.10 -13.52
N LYS A 3 2.70 -7.95 -12.93
CA LYS A 3 3.58 -7.88 -11.74
C LYS A 3 3.04 -8.66 -10.52
N ILE A 4 1.77 -9.07 -10.56
CA ILE A 4 1.16 -9.93 -9.53
C ILE A 4 1.50 -11.38 -9.84
N ASP A 5 1.37 -11.80 -11.09
CA ASP A 5 1.72 -13.16 -11.53
C ASP A 5 3.19 -13.47 -11.23
N ASP A 6 4.11 -12.56 -11.56
CA ASP A 6 5.55 -12.74 -11.28
C ASP A 6 5.81 -12.96 -9.77
N ARG A 7 5.10 -12.22 -8.92
CA ARG A 7 5.22 -12.35 -7.45
C ARG A 7 4.58 -13.62 -6.91
N VAL A 8 3.50 -14.08 -7.54
CA VAL A 8 2.85 -15.35 -7.20
C VAL A 8 3.76 -16.50 -7.59
N GLU A 9 4.38 -16.46 -8.77
CA GLU A 9 5.38 -17.45 -9.20
C GLU A 9 6.61 -17.47 -8.31
N GLU A 10 7.18 -16.31 -7.95
CA GLU A 10 8.28 -16.25 -6.96
C GLU A 10 7.88 -16.84 -5.60
N LEU A 11 6.64 -16.61 -5.17
CA LEU A 11 6.15 -17.11 -3.88
C LEU A 11 5.95 -18.63 -3.91
N LEU A 12 5.44 -19.16 -5.02
CA LEU A 12 5.31 -20.60 -5.25
C LEU A 12 6.66 -21.28 -5.40
N ALA A 13 7.63 -20.63 -6.04
CA ALA A 13 8.99 -21.15 -6.16
C ALA A 13 9.68 -21.29 -4.79
N LYS A 14 9.43 -20.35 -3.86
CA LYS A 14 9.94 -20.41 -2.48
C LYS A 14 9.14 -21.33 -1.57
N HIS A 15 7.85 -21.46 -1.85
CA HIS A 15 6.93 -22.27 -1.08
C HIS A 15 6.10 -23.15 -2.01
N PRO A 16 6.65 -24.27 -2.49
CA PRO A 16 5.94 -25.17 -3.38
C PRO A 16 4.75 -25.88 -2.71
N SER A 17 4.67 -25.83 -1.38
CA SER A 17 3.53 -26.34 -0.60
C SER A 17 2.31 -25.40 -0.60
N LEU A 18 2.47 -24.15 -1.00
CA LEU A 18 1.39 -23.17 -1.08
C LEU A 18 0.60 -23.37 -2.37
N THR A 19 -0.73 -23.28 -2.27
CA THR A 19 -1.58 -23.37 -3.45
C THR A 19 -1.52 -22.06 -4.24
N LYS A 20 -1.67 -22.10 -5.58
CA LYS A 20 -1.74 -20.87 -6.41
C LYS A 20 -2.75 -19.86 -5.87
N LEU A 21 -3.92 -20.33 -5.41
CA LEU A 21 -4.97 -19.48 -4.83
C LEU A 21 -4.53 -18.80 -3.53
N GLU A 22 -3.81 -19.51 -2.68
CA GLU A 22 -3.30 -18.95 -1.42
C GLU A 22 -2.18 -17.94 -1.69
N ALA A 23 -1.29 -18.24 -2.64
CA ALA A 23 -0.26 -17.31 -3.06
C ALA A 23 -0.86 -16.01 -3.61
N ILE A 24 -1.91 -16.11 -4.43
CA ILE A 24 -2.66 -14.95 -4.93
C ILE A 24 -3.27 -14.17 -3.76
N LYS A 25 -3.96 -14.84 -2.83
CA LYS A 25 -4.57 -14.22 -1.64
C LYS A 25 -3.54 -13.45 -0.80
N ILE A 26 -2.38 -14.04 -0.56
CA ILE A 26 -1.29 -13.40 0.20
C ILE A 26 -0.80 -12.14 -0.50
N VAL A 27 -0.61 -12.19 -1.84
CA VAL A 27 -0.11 -11.05 -2.61
C VAL A 27 -1.15 -9.93 -2.68
N THR A 28 -2.43 -10.24 -2.88
CA THR A 28 -3.52 -9.25 -2.91
C THR A 28 -3.69 -8.59 -1.54
N GLU A 29 -3.77 -9.37 -0.48
CA GLU A 29 -3.93 -8.88 0.90
C GLU A 29 -2.74 -7.98 1.32
N LYS A 30 -1.51 -8.38 0.93
CA LYS A 30 -0.31 -7.56 1.13
C LYS A 30 -0.38 -6.23 0.37
N ASN A 31 -0.90 -6.22 -0.85
CA ASN A 31 -1.07 -5.00 -1.64
C ASN A 31 -2.15 -4.09 -1.05
N GLU A 32 -3.29 -4.63 -0.63
CA GLU A 32 -4.36 -3.87 0.01
C GLU A 32 -3.88 -3.20 1.31
N ARG A 33 -3.18 -3.95 2.16
CA ARG A 33 -2.58 -3.40 3.38
C ARG A 33 -1.62 -2.26 3.09
N LYS A 34 -0.79 -2.40 2.04
CA LYS A 34 0.10 -1.31 1.59
C LYS A 34 -0.68 -0.11 1.07
N LYS A 35 -1.78 -0.31 0.34
CA LYS A 35 -2.64 0.78 -0.16
C LYS A 35 -3.28 1.55 0.99
N LYS A 36 -3.86 0.85 1.97
CA LYS A 36 -4.43 1.46 3.19
C LYS A 36 -3.39 2.28 3.96
N LYS A 37 -2.17 1.75 4.14
CA LYS A 37 -1.08 2.48 4.81
C LYS A 37 -0.63 3.72 4.04
N ARG A 38 -0.63 3.68 2.70
CA ARG A 38 -0.30 4.85 1.86
C ARG A 38 -1.38 5.93 1.96
N ALA A 39 -2.66 5.55 1.87
CA ALA A 39 -3.78 6.46 2.02
C ALA A 39 -3.74 7.18 3.37
N ALA A 40 -3.62 6.43 4.48
CA ALA A 40 -3.55 7.02 5.82
C ALA A 40 -2.38 8.00 6.01
N LYS A 41 -1.24 7.76 5.36
CA LYS A 41 -0.10 8.72 5.37
C LYS A 41 -0.42 9.98 4.58
N THR A 42 -1.02 9.84 3.40
CA THR A 42 -1.43 10.97 2.57
C THR A 42 -2.46 11.82 3.31
N ASP A 43 -3.46 11.20 3.93
CA ASP A 43 -4.51 11.89 4.68
C ASP A 43 -3.92 12.67 5.85
N LYS A 44 -3.01 12.06 6.63
CA LYS A 44 -2.30 12.74 7.71
C LYS A 44 -1.46 13.92 7.23
N SER A 45 -0.76 13.76 6.11
CA SER A 45 0.06 14.82 5.51
C SER A 45 -0.79 15.99 5.02
N ASN A 46 -1.91 15.71 4.34
CA ASN A 46 -2.84 16.72 3.87
C ASN A 46 -3.52 17.45 5.02
N ALA A 47 -3.96 16.74 6.06
CA ALA A 47 -4.53 17.36 7.26
C ALA A 47 -3.52 18.31 7.94
N LEU A 48 -2.24 17.94 7.99
CA LEU A 48 -1.19 18.79 8.55
C LEU A 48 -0.97 20.05 7.68
N LYS A 49 -0.93 19.90 6.35
CA LYS A 49 -0.80 21.05 5.43
C LYS A 49 -1.97 22.03 5.60
N LEU A 50 -3.20 21.52 5.62
CA LEU A 50 -4.41 22.34 5.82
C LEU A 50 -4.35 23.09 7.16
N ARG A 51 -3.92 22.42 8.23
CA ARG A 51 -3.77 23.06 9.54
C ARG A 51 -2.69 24.14 9.52
N ASN A 52 -1.54 23.89 8.90
CA ASN A 52 -0.46 24.88 8.82
C ASN A 52 -0.85 26.09 7.96
N GLU A 53 -1.60 25.87 6.88
CA GLU A 53 -2.10 26.93 6.00
C GLU A 53 -3.15 27.79 6.70
N ALA A 54 -4.06 27.18 7.46
CA ALA A 54 -5.03 27.88 8.30
C ALA A 54 -4.39 28.71 9.43
N ASN A 55 -3.23 28.28 9.95
CA ASN A 55 -2.49 29.00 10.99
C ASN A 55 -1.41 29.94 10.43
N ARG A 56 -1.34 30.14 9.11
CA ARG A 56 -0.34 31.01 8.51
C ARG A 56 -0.69 32.47 8.84
N PRO A 57 0.20 33.22 9.52
CA PRO A 57 -0.04 34.65 9.76
C PRO A 57 -0.09 35.38 8.42
N LYS A 58 -1.07 36.27 8.25
CA LYS A 58 -1.17 37.12 7.07
C LYS A 58 0.07 38.05 7.05
N PRO A 59 0.75 38.19 5.91
CA PRO A 59 1.83 39.16 5.80
C PRO A 59 1.25 40.55 6.08
N GLN A 60 1.91 41.29 6.99
CA GLN A 60 1.62 42.70 7.28
C GLN A 60 2.01 43.59 6.10
#